data_AF-A0A382ZIZ1-F1
#
_entry.id   AF-A0A382ZIZ1-F1
#
_cell.length_a   1.000
_cell.length_b   1.000
_cell.length_c   1.000
_cell.angle_alpha   90.00
_cell.angle_beta   90.00
_cell.angle_gamma   90.00
#
_symmetry.space_group_name_H-M   'P 1'
#
loop_
_entity.id
_entity.type
_entity.pdbx_description
1 polymer ?
#
loop_
_entity_poly.entity_id
_entity_poly.type
_entity_poly.pdbx_seq_one_letter_code
_entity_poly.pdbx_strand_id
1 'polypeptide(L)'
;MATAEDYSREVEGVHSGNLEVRLAKNADEINAAQSLRYKVFYEEMSANPSSKMKALKRDFDEFDDYWDHLLVFDNSKSSVKDKVIGTYRLNRKSKAKNYGGFYTAQEYNIDGLLKYPGEILELGRSCVDKAYRNGQTMQLLWRGIANYVFFYDIEVMFGCASFPGVEVDSIKTLLSYLYHNHLAPEEIRPVAVEDRYINMN
;
A
#
# COMPACT_ATOMS: atom_id res chain seq x y z
N MET A 1 -35.68 -6.87 24.95
CA MET A 1 -34.90 -7.65 23.97
C MET A 1 -34.75 -6.80 22.72
N ALA A 2 -33.67 -6.02 22.63
CA ALA A 2 -33.28 -5.41 21.38
C ALA A 2 -32.42 -6.44 20.66
N THR A 3 -32.88 -6.90 19.50
CA THR A 3 -32.08 -7.73 18.60
C THR A 3 -30.88 -6.91 18.19
N ALA A 4 -29.69 -7.27 18.66
CA ALA A 4 -28.46 -6.79 18.09
C ALA A 4 -28.44 -7.30 16.65
N GLU A 5 -28.79 -6.42 15.72
CA GLU A 5 -28.47 -6.61 14.32
C GLU A 5 -26.94 -6.65 14.26
N ASP A 6 -26.41 -7.85 14.10
CA ASP A 6 -25.01 -8.12 13.84
C ASP A 6 -24.71 -7.60 12.42
N TYR A 7 -24.73 -6.28 12.26
CA TYR A 7 -24.18 -5.63 11.09
C TYR A 7 -22.69 -5.92 11.12
N SER A 8 -22.26 -6.92 10.34
CA SER A 8 -20.87 -7.02 9.93
C SER A 8 -20.49 -5.70 9.28
N ARG A 9 -19.93 -4.81 10.09
CA ARG A 9 -19.43 -3.53 9.63
C ARG A 9 -18.31 -3.87 8.64
N GLU A 10 -18.49 -3.48 7.38
CA GLU A 10 -17.46 -3.56 6.34
C GLU A 10 -16.97 -2.14 6.05
N VAL A 11 -15.73 -2.01 5.57
CA VAL A 11 -15.22 -0.72 5.10
C VAL A 11 -16.02 -0.32 3.86
N GLU A 12 -16.85 0.71 3.99
CA GLU A 12 -17.72 1.17 2.90
C GLU A 12 -16.90 1.68 1.71
N GLY A 13 -17.29 1.21 0.52
CA GLY A 13 -16.76 1.71 -0.73
C GLY A 13 -17.17 3.16 -1.00
N VAL A 14 -16.37 3.87 -1.79
CA VAL A 14 -16.61 5.28 -2.14
C VAL A 14 -16.68 5.42 -3.66
N HIS A 15 -17.65 6.20 -4.14
CA HIS A 15 -17.87 6.41 -5.58
C HIS A 15 -17.54 7.85 -6.03
N SER A 16 -17.15 7.96 -7.30
CA SER A 16 -16.98 9.22 -8.02
C SER A 16 -17.25 9.00 -9.52
N GLY A 17 -18.48 9.29 -9.97
CA GLY A 17 -18.91 8.94 -11.33
C GLY A 17 -18.87 7.42 -11.55
N ASN A 18 -18.21 6.99 -12.63
CA ASN A 18 -18.00 5.56 -12.92
C ASN A 18 -16.90 4.91 -12.08
N LEU A 19 -16.16 5.70 -11.29
CA LEU A 19 -15.08 5.19 -10.45
C LEU A 19 -15.60 4.78 -9.08
N GLU A 20 -15.04 3.71 -8.54
CA GLU A 20 -15.32 3.18 -7.21
C GLU A 20 -14.01 2.79 -6.53
N VAL A 21 -13.84 3.10 -5.25
CA VAL A 21 -12.77 2.55 -4.43
C VAL A 21 -13.36 1.67 -3.34
N ARG A 22 -12.81 0.46 -3.18
CA ARG A 22 -13.21 -0.48 -2.12
C ARG A 22 -12.17 -1.58 -1.94
N LEU A 23 -12.33 -2.38 -0.90
CA LEU A 23 -11.54 -3.59 -0.73
C LEU A 23 -11.87 -4.63 -1.81
N ALA A 24 -10.86 -5.39 -2.21
CA ALA A 24 -10.99 -6.54 -3.08
C ALA A 24 -11.83 -7.63 -2.41
N LYS A 25 -12.69 -8.30 -3.18
CA LYS A 25 -13.63 -9.31 -2.68
C LYS A 25 -13.25 -10.74 -3.01
N ASN A 26 -12.34 -10.93 -3.97
CA ASN A 26 -11.98 -12.26 -4.46
C ASN A 26 -10.59 -12.26 -5.12
N ALA A 27 -10.11 -13.47 -5.43
CA ALA A 27 -8.82 -13.68 -6.05
C ALA A 27 -8.70 -13.04 -7.44
N ASP A 28 -9.77 -12.93 -8.23
CA ASP A 28 -9.70 -12.34 -9.57
C ASP A 28 -9.42 -10.83 -9.52
N GLU A 29 -9.97 -10.13 -8.54
CA GLU A 29 -9.69 -8.72 -8.28
C GLU A 29 -8.25 -8.50 -7.79
N ILE A 30 -7.76 -9.39 -6.93
CA ILE A 30 -6.35 -9.39 -6.51
C ILE A 30 -5.44 -9.66 -7.72
N ASN A 31 -5.75 -10.67 -8.54
CA ASN A 31 -5.00 -10.97 -9.76
C ASN A 31 -4.95 -9.76 -10.72
N ALA A 32 -6.06 -9.02 -10.85
CA ALA A 32 -6.13 -7.79 -11.63
C ALA A 32 -5.23 -6.69 -11.06
N ALA A 33 -5.26 -6.47 -9.74
CA ALA A 33 -4.37 -5.53 -9.07
C ALA A 33 -2.89 -5.89 -9.28
N GLN A 34 -2.53 -7.17 -9.17
CA GLN A 34 -1.17 -7.66 -9.42
C GLN A 34 -0.72 -7.43 -10.87
N SER A 35 -1.62 -7.58 -11.85
CA SER A 35 -1.34 -7.23 -13.25
C SER A 35 -1.14 -5.72 -13.44
N LEU A 36 -1.94 -4.88 -12.77
CA LEU A 36 -1.75 -3.43 -12.79
C LEU A 36 -0.39 -3.04 -12.19
N ARG A 37 -0.04 -3.59 -11.02
CA ARG A 37 1.26 -3.40 -10.37
C ARG A 37 2.41 -3.83 -11.30
N TYR A 38 2.28 -4.97 -11.99
CA TYR A 38 3.29 -5.41 -12.94
C TYR A 38 3.53 -4.38 -14.06
N LYS A 39 2.43 -3.91 -14.68
CA LYS A 39 2.47 -2.89 -15.74
C LYS A 39 3.16 -1.62 -15.27
N VAL A 40 2.85 -1.13 -14.07
CA VAL A 40 3.42 0.13 -13.58
C VAL A 40 4.86 -0.06 -13.10
N PHE A 41 5.13 -1.01 -12.21
CA PHE A 41 6.45 -1.12 -11.58
C PHE A 41 7.52 -1.68 -12.51
N TYR A 42 7.16 -2.60 -13.40
CA TYR A 42 8.14 -3.35 -14.20
C TYR A 42 8.18 -2.88 -15.64
N GLU A 43 7.03 -2.68 -16.28
CA GLU A 43 7.00 -2.25 -17.70
C GLU A 43 7.25 -0.75 -17.84
N GLU A 44 6.84 0.08 -16.87
CA GLU A 44 7.06 1.53 -16.89
C GLU A 44 8.26 1.97 -16.05
N MET A 45 8.38 1.49 -14.80
CA MET A 45 9.41 1.96 -13.86
C MET A 45 10.69 1.09 -13.84
N SER A 46 10.79 0.10 -14.73
CA SER A 46 11.98 -0.76 -14.90
C SER A 46 12.44 -1.50 -13.63
N ALA A 47 11.52 -1.86 -12.73
CA ALA A 47 11.84 -2.77 -11.63
C ALA A 47 12.24 -4.16 -12.17
N ASN A 48 12.96 -4.94 -11.36
CA ASN A 48 13.48 -6.25 -11.75
C ASN A 48 12.53 -7.39 -11.31
N PRO A 49 11.81 -8.06 -12.21
CA PRO A 49 10.87 -9.11 -11.84
C PRO A 49 11.58 -10.45 -11.64
N SER A 50 11.07 -11.28 -10.73
CA SER A 50 11.42 -12.70 -10.72
C SER A 50 10.96 -13.38 -12.02
N SER A 51 11.56 -14.53 -12.36
CA SER A 51 11.16 -15.29 -13.56
C SER A 51 9.67 -15.64 -13.56
N LYS A 52 9.09 -15.94 -12.39
CA LYS A 52 7.66 -16.27 -12.24
C LYS A 52 6.77 -15.03 -12.43
N MET A 53 7.13 -13.89 -11.83
CA MET A 53 6.42 -12.62 -12.05
C MET A 53 6.41 -12.24 -13.52
N LYS A 54 7.55 -12.38 -14.20
CA LYS A 54 7.69 -12.08 -15.64
C LYS A 54 6.83 -13.00 -16.51
N ALA A 55 6.80 -14.30 -16.22
CA ALA A 55 5.99 -15.26 -16.95
C ALA A 55 4.48 -15.01 -16.80
N LEU A 56 4.04 -14.62 -15.60
CA LEU A 56 2.63 -14.37 -15.29
C LEU A 56 2.18 -12.92 -15.56
N LYS A 57 3.13 -12.01 -15.82
CA LYS A 57 2.91 -10.56 -15.89
C LYS A 57 2.11 -10.03 -14.68
N ARG A 58 2.55 -10.45 -13.49
CA ARG A 58 1.95 -10.13 -12.20
C ARG A 58 3.04 -9.85 -11.20
N ASP A 59 2.89 -8.74 -10.48
CA ASP A 59 3.67 -8.42 -9.29
C ASP A 59 2.98 -9.07 -8.09
N PHE A 60 3.62 -10.04 -7.42
CA PHE A 60 3.04 -10.72 -6.25
C PHE A 60 4.11 -11.16 -5.26
N ASP A 61 3.77 -11.19 -3.99
CA ASP A 61 4.62 -11.73 -2.91
C ASP A 61 3.76 -12.50 -1.89
N GLU A 62 4.37 -13.06 -0.83
CA GLU A 62 3.61 -13.79 0.18
C GLU A 62 2.49 -12.96 0.82
N PHE A 63 2.64 -11.63 0.91
CA PHE A 63 1.71 -10.73 1.60
C PHE A 63 0.36 -10.56 0.92
N ASP A 64 0.25 -10.89 -0.37
CA ASP A 64 -1.00 -10.70 -1.10
C ASP A 64 -2.15 -11.59 -0.62
N ASP A 65 -1.86 -12.72 0.03
CA ASP A 65 -2.89 -13.65 0.50
C ASP A 65 -3.55 -13.21 1.82
N TYR A 66 -2.92 -12.29 2.55
CA TYR A 66 -3.37 -11.90 3.90
C TYR A 66 -3.55 -10.39 4.11
N TRP A 67 -3.02 -9.56 3.22
CA TRP A 67 -3.23 -8.11 3.30
C TRP A 67 -4.51 -7.72 2.58
N ASP A 68 -5.16 -6.68 3.09
CA ASP A 68 -6.28 -6.08 2.39
C ASP A 68 -5.77 -5.37 1.13
N HIS A 69 -6.54 -5.48 0.03
CA HIS A 69 -6.24 -4.79 -1.22
C HIS A 69 -7.29 -3.73 -1.46
N LEU A 70 -6.93 -2.46 -1.31
CA LEU A 70 -7.80 -1.33 -1.63
C LEU A 70 -7.64 -0.97 -3.10
N LEU A 71 -8.69 -1.18 -3.89
CA LEU A 71 -8.65 -1.07 -5.34
C LEU A 71 -9.56 0.04 -5.82
N VAL A 72 -9.13 0.76 -6.86
CA VAL A 72 -9.99 1.64 -7.65
C VAL A 72 -10.43 0.92 -8.90
N PHE A 73 -11.74 0.87 -9.09
CA PHE A 73 -12.42 0.28 -10.23
C PHE A 73 -12.96 1.37 -11.15
N ASP A 74 -12.79 1.22 -12.46
CA ASP A 74 -13.58 1.90 -13.48
C ASP A 74 -14.71 0.97 -13.94
N ASN A 75 -15.92 1.23 -13.43
CA ASN A 75 -17.09 0.39 -13.69
C ASN A 75 -17.62 0.50 -15.13
N SER A 76 -17.06 1.38 -15.97
CA SER A 76 -17.37 1.40 -17.41
C SER A 76 -16.70 0.27 -18.19
N LYS A 77 -15.69 -0.39 -17.63
CA LYS A 77 -14.97 -1.50 -18.27
C LYS A 77 -15.72 -2.82 -18.06
N SER A 78 -15.56 -3.75 -19.00
CA SER A 78 -16.25 -5.04 -18.96
C SER A 78 -15.46 -6.12 -18.21
N SER A 79 -14.15 -6.21 -18.40
CA SER A 79 -13.29 -7.22 -17.76
C SER A 79 -12.79 -6.75 -16.39
N VAL A 80 -12.72 -7.65 -15.40
CA VAL A 80 -12.18 -7.32 -14.05
C VAL A 80 -10.75 -6.79 -14.14
N LYS A 81 -9.95 -7.36 -15.04
CA LYS A 81 -8.56 -6.94 -15.28
C LYS A 81 -8.46 -5.47 -15.71
N ASP A 82 -9.35 -5.03 -16.60
CA ASP A 82 -9.34 -3.66 -17.11
C ASP A 82 -10.05 -2.68 -16.16
N LYS A 83 -10.94 -3.19 -15.28
CA LYS A 83 -11.61 -2.37 -14.26
C LYS A 83 -10.63 -1.84 -13.22
N VAL A 84 -9.65 -2.62 -12.77
CA VAL A 84 -8.73 -2.18 -11.71
C VAL A 84 -7.72 -1.17 -12.26
N ILE A 85 -7.90 0.10 -11.92
CA ILE A 85 -7.10 1.23 -12.43
C ILE A 85 -6.22 1.88 -11.36
N GLY A 86 -6.36 1.49 -10.10
CA GLY A 86 -5.51 1.94 -9.00
C GLY A 86 -5.51 0.95 -7.85
N THR A 87 -4.46 0.92 -7.05
CA THR A 87 -4.35 -0.01 -5.93
C THR A 87 -3.48 0.53 -4.79
N TYR A 88 -3.81 0.11 -3.57
CA TYR A 88 -2.97 0.10 -2.38
C TYR A 88 -3.12 -1.28 -1.72
N ARG A 89 -2.05 -1.76 -1.09
CA ARG A 89 -2.09 -2.90 -0.17
C ARG A 89 -1.97 -2.40 1.26
N LEU A 90 -2.83 -2.93 2.15
CA LEU A 90 -3.04 -2.43 3.51
C LEU A 90 -2.92 -3.56 4.53
N ASN A 91 -2.16 -3.35 5.60
CA ASN A 91 -2.08 -4.31 6.70
C ASN A 91 -2.06 -3.64 8.05
N ARG A 92 -2.90 -4.15 8.93
CA ARG A 92 -3.08 -3.63 10.28
C ARG A 92 -2.26 -4.44 11.27
N LYS A 93 -1.83 -3.81 12.36
CA LYS A 93 -1.11 -4.47 13.47
C LYS A 93 -1.83 -5.72 13.98
N SER A 94 -3.14 -5.63 14.18
CA SER A 94 -3.97 -6.77 14.63
C SER A 94 -3.95 -7.97 13.67
N LYS A 95 -3.76 -7.74 12.36
CA LYS A 95 -3.66 -8.78 11.33
C LYS A 95 -2.23 -9.27 11.15
N ALA A 96 -1.26 -8.35 11.11
CA ALA A 96 0.16 -8.64 10.89
C ALA A 96 0.72 -9.71 11.85
N LYS A 97 0.29 -9.69 13.13
CA LYS A 97 0.73 -10.66 14.14
C LYS A 97 0.51 -12.12 13.77
N ASN A 98 -0.50 -12.41 12.96
CA ASN A 98 -0.89 -13.78 12.62
C ASN A 98 -0.36 -14.23 11.25
N TYR A 99 0.17 -13.31 10.44
CA TYR A 99 0.45 -13.55 9.03
C TYR A 99 1.75 -12.86 8.61
N GLY A 100 2.89 -13.31 9.13
CA GLY A 100 4.21 -12.89 8.62
C GLY A 100 4.66 -11.46 8.93
N GLY A 101 3.91 -10.69 9.71
CA GLY A 101 4.30 -9.35 10.13
C GLY A 101 4.12 -8.28 9.06
N PHE A 102 4.98 -7.26 9.13
CA PHE A 102 4.99 -6.11 8.24
C PHE A 102 6.12 -6.23 7.22
N TYR A 103 5.88 -5.82 5.97
CA TYR A 103 6.93 -5.81 4.93
C TYR A 103 8.06 -4.86 5.33
N THR A 104 7.70 -3.69 5.85
CA THR A 104 8.66 -2.69 6.35
C THR A 104 9.62 -3.28 7.40
N ALA A 105 9.22 -4.29 8.17
CA ALA A 105 10.10 -4.95 9.15
C ALA A 105 11.25 -5.74 8.52
N GLN A 106 11.16 -6.08 7.24
CA GLN A 106 12.25 -6.72 6.48
C GLN A 106 13.32 -5.71 6.04
N GLU A 107 12.97 -4.42 6.02
CA GLU A 107 13.81 -3.32 5.53
C GLU A 107 14.33 -2.44 6.69
N TYR A 108 13.53 -2.30 7.75
CA TYR A 108 13.81 -1.42 8.88
C TYR A 108 13.48 -2.11 10.22
N ASN A 109 14.23 -1.79 11.27
CA ASN A 109 13.75 -1.96 12.63
C ASN A 109 12.57 -1.00 12.86
N ILE A 110 11.42 -1.59 13.20
CA ILE A 110 10.16 -0.88 13.46
C ILE A 110 9.63 -1.11 14.88
N ASP A 111 10.49 -1.47 15.83
CA ASP A 111 10.09 -1.82 17.20
C ASP A 111 9.32 -0.68 17.88
N GLY A 112 9.69 0.57 17.59
CA GLY A 112 8.98 1.76 18.06
C GLY A 112 7.52 1.79 17.60
N LEU A 113 7.28 1.58 16.31
CA LEU A 113 5.93 1.47 15.74
C LEU A 113 5.15 0.29 16.34
N LEU A 114 5.79 -0.87 16.49
CA LEU A 114 5.16 -2.04 17.09
C LEU A 114 4.76 -1.83 18.56
N LYS A 115 5.47 -0.98 19.30
CA LYS A 115 5.15 -0.60 20.69
C LYS A 115 4.12 0.52 20.79
N TYR A 116 3.85 1.25 19.71
CA TYR A 116 2.87 2.33 19.69
C TYR A 116 1.46 1.82 20.08
N PRO A 117 0.73 2.51 20.96
CA PRO A 117 -0.61 2.10 21.40
C PRO A 117 -1.62 2.23 20.24
N GLY A 118 -2.63 1.36 20.22
CA GLY A 118 -3.64 1.37 19.17
C GLY A 118 -3.25 0.62 17.90
N GLU A 119 -4.07 0.77 16.86
CA GLU A 119 -3.83 0.15 15.56
C GLU A 119 -2.94 1.03 14.69
N ILE A 120 -1.95 0.39 14.06
CA ILE A 120 -1.11 1.00 13.03
C ILE A 120 -1.36 0.30 11.70
N LEU A 121 -1.17 1.03 10.61
CA LEU A 121 -1.47 0.59 9.26
C LEU A 121 -0.24 0.74 8.35
N GLU A 122 0.25 -0.38 7.85
CA GLU A 122 1.20 -0.36 6.74
C GLU A 122 0.43 -0.20 5.43
N LEU A 123 0.82 0.79 4.61
CA LEU A 123 0.35 0.97 3.24
C LEU A 123 1.53 0.80 2.29
N GLY A 124 1.31 0.10 1.18
CA GLY A 124 2.33 -0.04 0.15
C GLY A 124 1.78 -0.52 -1.18
N ARG A 125 2.69 -0.88 -2.08
CA ARG A 125 2.37 -1.38 -3.44
C ARG A 125 1.41 -0.45 -4.20
N SER A 126 1.54 0.85 -3.96
CA SER A 126 0.64 1.86 -4.50
C SER A 126 0.93 2.17 -5.96
N CYS A 127 -0.06 2.04 -6.84
CA CYS A 127 0.06 2.51 -8.21
C CYS A 127 -1.28 2.87 -8.83
N VAL A 128 -1.23 3.66 -9.90
CA VAL A 128 -2.38 4.05 -10.70
C VAL A 128 -2.01 3.87 -12.17
N ASP A 129 -2.94 3.33 -12.95
CA ASP A 129 -2.80 3.20 -14.40
C ASP A 129 -2.49 4.57 -15.01
N LYS A 130 -1.54 4.60 -15.94
CA LYS A 130 -1.04 5.84 -16.56
C LYS A 130 -2.16 6.72 -17.12
N ALA A 131 -3.23 6.15 -17.68
CA ALA A 131 -4.35 6.91 -18.24
C ALA A 131 -5.25 7.56 -17.16
N TYR A 132 -5.13 7.13 -15.90
CA TYR A 132 -5.97 7.55 -14.78
C TYR A 132 -5.20 8.33 -13.71
N ARG A 133 -3.95 8.71 -13.96
CA ARG A 133 -3.13 9.56 -13.06
C ARG A 133 -3.59 11.01 -13.10
N ASN A 134 -4.73 11.26 -12.47
CA ASN A 134 -5.35 12.57 -12.35
C ASN A 134 -5.81 12.81 -10.90
N GLY A 135 -6.22 14.05 -10.62
CA GLY A 135 -6.66 14.43 -9.28
C GLY A 135 -7.86 13.63 -8.77
N GLN A 136 -8.79 13.24 -9.66
CA GLN A 136 -10.00 12.50 -9.28
C GLN A 136 -9.65 11.10 -8.73
N THR A 137 -8.83 10.33 -9.45
CA THR A 137 -8.41 9.00 -9.01
C THR A 137 -7.61 9.07 -7.71
N MET A 138 -6.71 10.06 -7.59
CA MET A 138 -5.91 10.24 -6.39
C MET A 138 -6.79 10.59 -5.17
N GLN A 139 -7.71 11.55 -5.31
CA GLN A 139 -8.66 11.89 -4.26
C GLN A 139 -9.53 10.70 -3.87
N LEU A 140 -9.95 9.89 -4.84
CA LEU A 140 -10.75 8.70 -4.57
C LEU A 140 -9.97 7.68 -3.75
N LEU A 141 -8.71 7.37 -4.10
CA LEU A 141 -7.83 6.52 -3.29
C LEU A 141 -7.71 7.03 -1.86
N TRP A 142 -7.43 8.32 -1.67
CA TRP A 142 -7.32 8.92 -0.34
C TRP A 142 -8.62 8.85 0.46
N ARG A 143 -9.79 8.98 -0.19
CA ARG A 143 -11.09 8.77 0.48
C ARG A 143 -11.27 7.32 0.93
N GLY A 144 -10.85 6.35 0.11
CA GLY A 144 -10.87 4.94 0.49
C GLY A 144 -9.95 4.64 1.69
N ILE A 145 -8.73 5.20 1.69
CA ILE A 145 -7.80 5.09 2.82
C ILE A 145 -8.37 5.76 4.06
N ALA A 146 -8.97 6.94 3.94
CA ALA A 146 -9.60 7.64 5.06
C ALA A 146 -10.74 6.82 5.67
N ASN A 147 -11.62 6.23 4.85
CA ASN A 147 -12.66 5.32 5.32
C ASN A 147 -12.07 4.14 6.10
N TYR A 148 -10.99 3.53 5.59
CA TYR A 148 -10.30 2.43 6.26
C TYR A 148 -9.71 2.87 7.61
N VAL A 149 -9.07 4.04 7.65
CA VAL A 149 -8.47 4.64 8.86
C VAL A 149 -9.53 4.88 9.93
N PHE A 150 -10.63 5.54 9.59
CA PHE A 150 -11.71 5.82 10.55
C PHE A 150 -12.43 4.55 10.99
N PHE A 151 -12.64 3.61 10.09
CA PHE A 151 -13.33 2.37 10.39
C PHE A 151 -12.58 1.50 11.41
N TYR A 152 -11.25 1.42 11.27
CA TYR A 152 -10.40 0.59 12.14
C TYR A 152 -9.69 1.35 13.25
N ASP A 153 -9.99 2.64 13.42
CA ASP A 153 -9.38 3.51 14.44
C ASP A 153 -7.84 3.48 14.35
N ILE A 154 -7.33 3.72 13.14
CA ILE A 154 -5.90 3.69 12.86
C ILE A 154 -5.24 4.98 13.38
N GLU A 155 -4.27 4.82 14.26
CA GLU A 155 -3.53 5.92 14.89
C GLU A 155 -2.32 6.37 14.07
N VAL A 156 -1.64 5.43 13.40
CA VAL A 156 -0.42 5.70 12.62
C VAL A 156 -0.45 4.95 11.30
N MET A 157 -0.21 5.68 10.22
CA MET A 157 0.09 5.11 8.90
C MET A 157 1.59 5.15 8.63
N PHE A 158 2.13 4.08 8.07
CA PHE A 158 3.54 3.97 7.71
C PHE A 158 3.73 3.08 6.47
N GLY A 159 4.94 3.05 5.92
CA GLY A 159 5.29 2.17 4.81
C GLY A 159 6.59 2.60 4.11
N CYS A 160 7.06 1.77 3.19
CA CYS A 160 8.24 2.06 2.38
C CYS A 160 7.85 2.83 1.12
N ALA A 161 8.46 4.01 0.93
CA ALA A 161 8.44 4.75 -0.32
C ALA A 161 9.83 4.74 -0.97
N SER A 162 9.87 4.92 -2.29
CA SER A 162 11.11 4.87 -3.06
C SER A 162 11.28 6.11 -3.92
N PHE A 163 12.52 6.55 -4.07
CA PHE A 163 12.89 7.49 -5.13
C PHE A 163 13.12 6.73 -6.44
N PRO A 164 12.98 7.39 -7.61
CA PRO A 164 13.46 6.84 -8.87
C PRO A 164 14.97 6.63 -8.83
N GLY A 165 15.42 5.41 -9.11
CA GLY A 165 16.84 5.04 -9.10
C GLY A 165 17.42 4.75 -7.72
N VAL A 166 18.68 4.33 -7.69
CA VAL A 166 19.41 3.92 -6.48
C VAL A 166 20.73 4.67 -6.28
N GLU A 167 21.05 5.59 -7.18
CA GLU A 167 22.30 6.35 -7.15
C GLU A 167 22.26 7.39 -6.03
N VAL A 168 23.04 7.18 -4.97
CA VAL A 168 23.04 8.02 -3.74
C VAL A 168 23.22 9.50 -4.06
N ASP A 169 24.18 9.85 -4.93
CA ASP A 169 24.45 11.24 -5.30
C ASP A 169 23.25 11.94 -5.95
N SER A 170 22.40 11.19 -6.65
CA SER A 170 21.20 11.74 -7.31
C SER A 170 20.07 12.05 -6.32
N ILE A 171 20.03 11.39 -5.16
CA ILE A 171 18.95 11.50 -4.17
C ILE A 171 19.39 12.14 -2.85
N LYS A 172 20.68 12.35 -2.60
CA LYS A 172 21.19 12.81 -1.30
C LYS A 172 20.53 14.11 -0.82
N THR A 173 20.33 15.08 -1.73
CA THR A 173 19.75 16.39 -1.38
C THR A 173 18.30 16.24 -0.90
N LEU A 174 17.53 15.35 -1.54
CA LEU A 174 16.14 15.06 -1.15
C LEU A 174 16.11 14.35 0.20
N LEU A 175 17.01 13.38 0.42
CA LEU A 175 17.13 12.68 1.70
C LEU A 175 17.55 13.62 2.84
N SER A 176 18.52 14.52 2.62
CA SER A 176 18.91 15.55 3.60
C SER A 176 17.74 16.48 3.92
N TYR A 177 16.96 16.89 2.92
CA TYR A 177 15.76 17.71 3.14
C TYR A 177 14.74 16.99 4.03
N LEU A 178 14.44 15.72 3.74
CA LEU A 178 13.53 14.91 4.55
C LEU A 178 14.07 14.72 5.99
N TYR A 179 15.37 14.46 6.14
CA TYR A 179 16.01 14.31 7.45
C TYR A 179 15.90 15.57 8.32
N HIS A 180 16.06 16.76 7.73
CA HIS A 180 16.01 17.99 8.51
C HIS A 180 14.59 18.51 8.78
N ASN A 181 13.60 18.14 7.96
CA ASN A 181 12.26 18.76 8.01
C ASN A 181 11.10 17.80 8.29
N HIS A 182 11.28 16.49 8.10
CA HIS A 182 10.17 15.54 8.02
C HIS A 182 10.40 14.23 8.80
N LEU A 183 11.30 14.24 9.79
CA LEU A 183 11.44 13.10 10.68
C LEU A 183 10.18 12.91 11.54
N ALA A 184 9.78 11.65 11.71
CA ALA A 184 8.79 11.26 12.69
C ALA A 184 9.27 11.60 14.13
N PRO A 185 8.41 11.56 15.16
CA PRO A 185 8.85 11.53 16.56
C PRO A 185 9.87 10.42 16.82
N GLU A 186 10.88 10.69 17.65
CA GLU A 186 12.04 9.81 17.85
C GLU A 186 11.66 8.39 18.23
N GLU A 187 10.61 8.25 19.04
CA GLU A 187 10.13 6.99 19.61
C GLU A 187 9.57 6.02 18.56
N ILE A 188 9.21 6.51 17.37
CA ILE A 188 8.63 5.72 16.28
C ILE A 188 9.43 5.80 14.98
N ARG A 189 10.63 6.39 14.99
CA ARG A 189 11.48 6.46 13.79
C ARG A 189 11.97 5.06 13.40
N PRO A 190 11.70 4.60 12.18
CA PRO A 190 12.32 3.37 11.68
C PRO A 190 13.80 3.62 11.39
N VAL A 191 14.63 2.60 11.61
CA VAL A 191 16.06 2.60 11.25
C VAL A 191 16.31 1.42 10.32
N ALA A 192 17.05 1.62 9.23
CA ALA A 192 17.33 0.51 8.30
C ALA A 192 18.02 -0.65 9.06
N VAL A 193 17.68 -1.88 8.72
CA VAL A 193 18.37 -3.06 9.28
C VAL A 193 19.86 -3.02 8.90
N GLU A 194 20.70 -3.64 9.72
CA GLU A 194 22.17 -3.54 9.62
C GLU A 194 22.71 -3.81 8.20
N ASP A 195 22.28 -4.91 7.58
CA ASP A 195 22.70 -5.31 6.23
C ASP A 195 22.24 -4.37 5.09
N ARG A 196 21.33 -3.44 5.39
CA ARG A 196 20.75 -2.49 4.43
C ARG A 196 21.05 -1.03 4.76
N TYR A 197 21.73 -0.78 5.88
CA TYR A 197 22.05 0.56 6.33
C TYR A 197 23.22 1.15 5.51
N ILE A 198 23.04 2.37 5.01
CA ILE A 198 24.10 3.14 4.36
C ILE A 198 24.35 4.39 5.19
N ASN A 199 25.58 4.55 5.68
CA ASN A 199 25.98 5.78 6.37
C ASN A 199 26.07 6.92 5.35
N MET A 200 25.29 7.98 5.58
CA MET A 200 25.24 9.19 4.76
C MET A 200 25.89 10.41 5.41
N ASN A 201 26.55 10.25 6.56
CA ASN A 201 27.28 11.30 7.27
C ASN A 201 28.78 11.31 6.92
#